data_AF-A0A969UIT4-F1
#
_entry.id   AF-A0A969UIT4-F1
#
_cell.length_a   1.000
_cell.length_b   1.000
_cell.length_c   1.000
_cell.angle_alpha   90.00
_cell.angle_beta   90.00
_cell.angle_gamma   90.00
#
_symmetry.space_group_name_H-M   'P 1'
#
loop_
_entity.id
_entity.type
_entity.pdbx_description
1 polymer ?
#
loop_
_entity_poly.entity_id
_entity_poly.type
_entity_poly.pdbx_seq_one_letter_code
_entity_poly.pdbx_strand_id
1 'polypeptide(L)' 'MGESKRRKSALGAEYGQKSERILPWVPITKAQAEKFINITSRGAWIGIGIMIAVWFTVRFIGPAFGFWEVY' A
#
# COMPACT_ATOMS: atom_id res chain seq x y z
N MET A 1 34.49 0.55 15.34
CA MET A 1 33.17 -0.14 15.15
C MET A 1 31.97 0.52 15.87
N GLY A 2 32.11 1.70 16.52
CA GLY A 2 31.01 2.32 17.29
C GLY A 2 30.17 3.39 16.57
N GLU A 3 30.72 4.01 15.51
CA GLU A 3 30.08 5.10 14.76
C GLU A 3 28.76 4.69 14.08
N SER A 4 28.71 3.47 13.54
CA SER A 4 27.50 2.93 12.91
C SER A 4 26.37 2.65 13.92
N LYS A 5 26.68 2.18 15.14
CA LYS A 5 25.70 2.02 16.22
C LYS A 5 25.20 3.37 16.77
N ARG A 6 26.09 4.36 16.94
CA ARG A 6 25.73 5.72 17.36
C ARG A 6 24.83 6.42 16.34
N ARG A 7 25.12 6.29 15.05
CA ARG A 7 24.26 6.84 13.98
C ARG A 7 22.91 6.15 13.92
N LYS A 8 22.85 4.82 14.13
CA LYS A 8 21.58 4.08 14.26
C LYS A 8 20.72 4.57 15.42
N SER A 9 21.29 4.80 16.60
CA SER A 9 20.50 5.26 17.75
C SER A 9 20.06 6.72 17.62
N ALA A 10 20.86 7.58 16.97
CA ALA A 10 20.53 8.98 16.75
C ALA A 10 19.47 9.21 15.65
N LEU A 11 19.49 8.41 14.59
CA LEU A 11 18.55 8.51 13.47
C LEU A 11 17.27 7.67 13.68
N GLY A 12 17.28 6.70 14.60
CA GLY A 12 16.08 5.94 14.98
C GLY A 12 15.36 5.33 13.77
N ALA A 13 14.07 5.64 13.62
CA ALA A 13 13.25 5.23 12.48
C ALA A 13 13.74 5.79 11.13
N GLU A 14 14.44 6.92 11.13
CA GLU A 14 14.98 7.54 9.91
C GLU A 14 16.29 6.90 9.43
N TYR A 15 16.88 5.98 10.19
CA TYR A 15 18.13 5.33 9.79
C TYR A 15 17.90 4.42 8.57
N GLY A 16 18.38 4.86 7.40
CA GLY A 16 18.23 4.15 6.12
C GLY A 16 17.03 4.59 5.27
N GLN A 17 16.23 5.56 5.72
CA GLN A 17 15.06 6.05 4.98
C GLN A 17 15.37 7.14 3.94
N LYS A 18 16.38 8.00 4.20
CA LYS A 18 16.51 9.26 3.44
C LYS A 18 17.35 9.21 2.16
N SER A 19 18.25 8.25 1.96
CA SER A 19 19.15 8.30 0.79
C SER A 19 19.95 7.03 0.49
N GLU A 20 19.68 5.90 1.17
CA GLU A 20 20.40 4.66 0.88
C GLU A 20 19.75 4.03 -0.39
N ARG A 21 20.46 4.07 -1.53
CA ARG A 21 20.08 3.22 -2.66
C ARG A 21 20.11 1.78 -2.17
N ILE A 22 19.05 1.02 -2.43
CA ILE A 22 18.95 -0.38 -2.00
C ILE A 22 20.08 -1.20 -2.65
N LEU A 23 20.48 -0.83 -3.88
CA LEU A 23 21.61 -1.38 -4.62
C LEU A 23 22.36 -0.23 -5.34
N PRO A 24 23.69 -0.21 -5.33
CA PRO A 24 24.48 0.90 -5.91
C PRO A 24 24.34 1.05 -7.43
N TRP A 25 23.93 -0.02 -8.13
CA TRP A 25 23.79 -0.06 -9.59
C TRP A 25 22.34 0.17 -10.08
N VAL A 26 21.36 0.21 -9.17
CA VAL A 26 19.95 0.47 -9.52
C VAL A 26 19.55 1.85 -8.97
N PRO A 27 19.05 2.78 -9.81
CA PRO A 27 18.65 4.12 -9.38
C PRO A 27 17.28 4.11 -8.70
N ILE A 28 17.04 3.18 -7.77
CA ILE A 28 15.82 3.10 -6.96
C ILE A 28 16.19 3.37 -5.50
N THR A 29 15.60 4.44 -4.96
CA THR A 29 15.77 4.82 -3.55
C THR A 29 14.76 4.07 -2.67
N LYS A 30 15.13 3.78 -1.42
CA LYS A 30 14.20 3.23 -0.41
C LYS A 30 12.89 4.03 -0.34
N ALA A 31 12.99 5.36 -0.39
CA ALA A 31 11.86 6.27 -0.37
C ALA A 31 10.91 6.11 -1.58
N GLN A 32 11.41 5.80 -2.78
CA GLN A 32 10.56 5.54 -3.95
C GLN A 32 9.81 4.22 -3.82
N ALA A 33 10.48 3.17 -3.34
CA ALA A 33 9.85 1.87 -3.11
C ALA A 33 8.76 1.96 -2.03
N GLU A 34 9.01 2.65 -0.91
CA GLU A 34 8.00 2.88 0.13
C GLU A 34 6.81 3.68 -0.40
N LYS A 35 7.04 4.73 -1.20
CA LYS A 35 5.95 5.48 -1.83
C LYS A 35 5.11 4.61 -2.76
N PHE A 36 5.76 3.75 -3.56
CA PHE A 36 5.08 2.82 -4.46
C PHE A 36 4.23 1.79 -3.71
N ILE A 37 4.78 1.19 -2.64
CA ILE A 37 4.04 0.23 -1.80
C ILE A 37 2.86 0.93 -1.12
N ASN A 38 3.05 2.15 -0.61
CA ASN A 38 1.97 2.91 0.03
C ASN A 38 0.81 3.21 -0.93
N ILE A 39 1.11 3.69 -2.15
CA ILE A 39 0.05 4.00 -3.13
C ILE A 39 -0.65 2.73 -3.62
N THR A 40 0.11 1.66 -3.87
CA THR A 40 -0.45 0.38 -4.35
C THR A 40 -1.28 -0.29 -3.26
N SER A 41 -0.81 -0.30 -2.01
CA SER A 41 -1.56 -0.84 -0.86
C SER A 41 -2.86 -0.07 -0.65
N ARG A 42 -2.81 1.26 -0.73
CA ARG A 42 -4.02 2.09 -0.63
C ARG A 42 -4.98 1.83 -1.79
N GLY A 43 -4.46 1.68 -3.00
CA GLY A 43 -5.24 1.29 -4.18
C GLY A 43 -5.88 -0.08 -4.05
N ALA A 44 -5.17 -1.06 -3.49
CA ALA A 44 -5.69 -2.40 -3.23
C ALA A 44 -6.89 -2.37 -2.27
N TRP A 45 -6.81 -1.60 -1.19
CA TRP A 45 -7.93 -1.42 -0.26
C TRP A 45 -9.14 -0.76 -0.92
N ILE A 46 -8.92 0.23 -1.80
CA ILE A 46 -9.99 0.83 -2.59
C ILE A 46 -10.63 -0.21 -3.51
N GLY A 47 -9.82 -1.02 -4.20
CA GLY A 47 -10.30 -2.09 -5.08
C GLY A 47 -11.15 -3.12 -4.33
N ILE A 48 -10.71 -3.55 -3.14
CA ILE A 48 -11.49 -4.44 -2.27
C ILE A 48 -12.81 -3.78 -1.87
N GLY A 49 -12.79 -2.51 -1.47
CA GLY A 49 -14.00 -1.76 -1.12
C GLY A 49 -15.00 -1.68 -2.27
N ILE A 50 -14.52 -1.38 -3.49
CA ILE A 50 -15.36 -1.36 -4.70
C ILE A 50 -15.93 -2.75 -4.98
N MET A 51 -15.11 -3.80 -4.89
CA MET A 51 -15.55 -5.16 -5.17
C MET A 51 -16.67 -5.60 -4.21
N ILE A 52 -16.54 -5.27 -2.92
CA ILE A 52 -17.59 -5.52 -1.92
C ILE A 52 -18.83 -4.68 -2.21
N ALA A 53 -18.67 -3.40 -2.55
CA ALA A 53 -19.79 -2.52 -2.87
C ALA A 53 -20.58 -3.04 -4.07
N VAL A 54 -19.91 -3.40 -5.16
CA VAL A 54 -20.53 -3.99 -6.35
C VAL A 54 -21.23 -5.31 -6.01
N TRP A 55 -20.57 -6.19 -5.26
CA TRP A 55 -21.19 -7.44 -4.80
C TRP A 55 -22.47 -7.18 -4.01
N PHE A 56 -22.46 -6.22 -3.09
CA PHE A 56 -23.65 -5.83 -2.31
C PHE A 56 -24.75 -5.24 -3.19
N THR A 57 -24.39 -4.33 -4.10
CA THR A 57 -25.34 -3.74 -5.06
C THR A 57 -25.99 -4.84 -5.89
N VAL A 58 -25.20 -5.78 -6.41
CA VAL A 58 -25.74 -6.86 -7.24
C VAL A 58 -26.60 -7.82 -6.41
N ARG A 59 -26.18 -8.16 -5.19
CA ARG A 59 -26.89 -9.20 -4.41
C ARG A 59 -28.14 -8.69 -3.71
N PHE A 60 -28.16 -7.43 -3.32
CA PHE A 60 -29.24 -6.86 -2.50
C PHE A 60 -30.02 -5.76 -3.24
N ILE A 61 -29.34 -4.77 -3.82
CA ILE A 61 -30.02 -3.66 -4.49
C ILE A 61 -30.69 -4.16 -5.77
N GLY A 62 -30.01 -4.97 -6.59
CA GLY A 62 -30.58 -5.53 -7.81
C GLY A 62 -31.93 -6.24 -7.58
N PRO A 63 -32.00 -7.24 -6.69
CA PRO A 63 -33.25 -7.93 -6.38
C PRO A 63 -34.28 -7.05 -5.68
N ALA A 64 -33.87 -6.20 -4.73
CA ALA A 64 -34.80 -5.33 -4.00
C ALA A 64 -35.51 -4.30 -4.90
N PHE A 65 -34.85 -3.86 -5.97
CA PHE A 65 -35.41 -2.95 -6.97
C PHE A 65 -35.99 -3.69 -8.19
N GLY A 66 -35.99 -5.03 -8.20
CA GLY A 66 -36.58 -5.84 -9.27
C GLY A 66 -35.79 -5.84 -10.58
N PHE A 67 -34.50 -5.49 -10.57
CA PHE A 67 -33.67 -5.51 -11.77
C PHE A 67 -33.41 -6.95 -12.28
N TRP A 68 -33.39 -7.93 -11.39
CA TRP A 68 -33.38 -9.36 -11.73
C TRP A 68 -33.86 -10.21 -10.54
N GLU A 69 -34.38 -11.39 -10.88
CA GLU A 69 -34.84 -12.41 -9.94
C GLU A 69 -33.66 -13.28 -9.49
N VAL A 70 -33.62 -13.65 -8.21
CA VAL A 70 -32.72 -14.67 -7.69
C VAL A 70 -33.58 -15.89 -7.41
N TYR A 71 -33.56 -16.84 -8.34
CA TYR A 71 -34.27 -18.12 -8.25
C TYR A 71 -33.77 -18.98 -7.08
#